data_AF-A0A3D0WRG9-F1
#
_entry.id   AF-A0A3D0WRG9-F1
#
_cell.length_a   1.000
_cell.length_b   1.000
_cell.length_c   1.000
_cell.angle_alpha   90.00
_cell.angle_beta   90.00
_cell.angle_gamma   90.00
#
_symmetry.space_group_name_H-M   'P 1'
#
loop_
_entity.id
_entity.type
_entity.pdbx_description
1 polymer ?
#
loop_
_entity_poly.entity_id
_entity_poly.type
_entity_poly.pdbx_seq_one_letter_code
_entity_poly.pdbx_strand_id
1 'polypeptide(L)' 'MYHGFNTNNMTKLEAKQSGYTHNGLMYGFIPIYIKHDYWDIDVVGKNRFLDLILDVFIFVDNIFSMTDGFCVWEGDEL' A
#
# COMPACT_ATOMS: atom_id res chain seq x y z
N MET A 1 -5.02 6.21 4.00
CA MET A 1 -4.37 6.06 5.30
C MET A 1 -3.70 4.71 5.29
N TYR A 2 -2.40 4.62 5.57
CA TYR A 2 -1.69 3.34 5.58
C TYR A 2 -2.09 2.53 6.81
N HIS A 3 -2.66 1.34 6.60
CA HIS A 3 -2.82 0.35 7.65
C HIS A 3 -1.53 -0.43 7.76
N GLY A 4 -0.81 -0.25 8.88
CA GLY A 4 0.49 -0.89 9.12
C GLY A 4 0.50 -2.42 9.06
N PHE A 5 1.64 -2.97 9.47
CA PHE A 5 2.09 -4.34 9.23
C PHE A 5 1.01 -5.45 9.14
N ASN A 6 0.78 -5.97 7.93
CA ASN A 6 0.06 -7.23 7.73
C ASN A 6 1.00 -8.43 7.97
N THR A 7 0.65 -9.25 8.96
CA THR A 7 1.46 -10.42 9.36
C THR A 7 1.31 -11.63 8.42
N ASN A 8 0.34 -11.59 7.48
CA ASN A 8 0.08 -12.65 6.52
C ASN A 8 0.40 -12.20 5.08
N ASN A 9 0.74 -13.16 4.21
CA ASN A 9 0.85 -12.87 2.78
C ASN A 9 -0.54 -12.56 2.23
N MET A 10 -0.79 -11.30 1.86
CA MET A 10 -2.07 -10.88 1.32
C MET A 10 -2.25 -11.45 -0.10
N THR A 11 -3.03 -12.53 -0.22
CA THR A 11 -3.36 -13.08 -1.54
C THR A 11 -4.34 -12.17 -2.27
N LYS A 12 -4.40 -12.29 -3.61
CA LYS A 12 -5.35 -11.56 -4.45
C LYS A 12 -6.80 -11.77 -4.01
N LEU A 13 -7.12 -12.99 -3.54
CA LEU A 13 -8.45 -13.35 -3.08
C LEU A 13 -8.80 -12.65 -1.75
N GLU A 14 -7.86 -12.64 -0.81
CA GLU A 14 -8.02 -11.93 0.48
C GLU A 14 -8.09 -10.42 0.27
N ALA A 15 -7.30 -9.86 -0.64
CA ALA A 15 -7.37 -8.45 -1.00
C ALA A 15 -8.78 -8.07 -1.51
N LYS A 16 -9.36 -8.85 -2.41
CA LYS A 16 -10.75 -8.65 -2.86
C LYS A 16 -11.76 -8.77 -1.71
N GLN A 17 -11.59 -9.76 -0.83
CA GLN A 17 -12.47 -9.94 0.33
C GLN A 17 -12.39 -8.80 1.35
N SER A 18 -11.21 -8.18 1.50
CA SER A 18 -11.00 -7.00 2.35
C SER A 18 -11.43 -5.68 1.69
N GLY A 19 -11.89 -5.73 0.43
CA GLY A 19 -12.41 -4.57 -0.30
C GLY A 19 -11.36 -3.79 -1.08
N TYR A 20 -10.19 -4.36 -1.35
CA TYR A 20 -9.21 -3.77 -2.27
C TYR A 20 -9.66 -4.00 -3.71
N THR A 21 -9.60 -2.94 -4.51
CA THR A 21 -10.17 -2.90 -5.85
C THR A 21 -9.10 -2.82 -6.92
N HIS A 22 -7.95 -2.21 -6.63
CA HIS A 22 -6.89 -1.98 -7.62
C HIS A 22 -5.54 -2.55 -7.18
N ASN A 23 -4.71 -2.84 -8.16
CA ASN A 23 -3.28 -3.03 -7.94
C ASN A 23 -2.57 -1.69 -8.07
N GLY A 24 -1.44 -1.52 -7.41
CA GLY A 24 -0.62 -0.33 -7.61
C GLY A 24 0.84 -0.54 -7.24
N LEU A 25 1.58 0.56 -7.35
CA LEU A 25 2.97 0.69 -6.96
C LEU A 25 3.13 1.93 -6.08
N MET A 26 3.71 1.76 -4.90
CA MET A 26 4.13 2.86 -4.05
C MET A 26 5.64 3.10 -4.21
N TYR A 27 6.04 4.38 -4.22
CA TYR A 27 7.42 4.80 -4.49
C TYR A 27 7.98 4.30 -5.84
N GLY A 28 7.10 3.91 -6.77
CA GLY A 28 7.47 3.44 -8.11
C GLY A 28 7.96 2.00 -8.20
N PHE A 29 8.18 1.29 -7.09
CA PHE A 29 8.70 -0.08 -7.12
C PHE A 29 8.08 -1.03 -6.08
N ILE A 30 7.34 -0.54 -5.08
CA ILE A 30 6.72 -1.41 -4.05
C ILE A 30 5.32 -1.80 -4.50
N PRO A 31 5.06 -3.09 -4.84
CA PRO A 31 3.74 -3.55 -5.22
C PRO A 31 2.78 -3.49 -4.04
N ILE A 32 1.65 -2.81 -4.25
CA ILE A 32 0.58 -2.67 -3.27
C ILE A 32 -0.78 -3.06 -3.86
N TYR A 33 -1.74 -3.32 -2.98
CA TYR A 33 -3.16 -3.25 -3.31
C TYR A 33 -3.73 -1.93 -2.81
N ILE A 34 -4.63 -1.36 -3.58
CA ILE A 34 -5.26 -0.07 -3.32
C ILE A 34 -6.74 -0.27 -3.11
N LYS A 35 -7.25 0.36 -2.06
CA LYS A 35 -8.67 0.49 -1.75
C LYS A 35 -9.00 1.98 -1.67
N HIS A 36 -9.97 2.39 -2.47
CA HIS A 36 -10.55 3.73 -2.38
C HIS A 36 -11.65 3.71 -1.32
N ASP A 37 -11.43 4.41 -0.23
CA ASP A 37 -12.50 4.84 0.66
C ASP A 37 -12.86 6.29 0.33
N TYR A 38 -14.11 6.70 0.57
CA TYR A 38 -14.71 7.95 0.07
C TYR A 38 -13.88 9.23 0.26
N TRP A 39 -12.99 9.24 1.24
CA TRP A 39 -12.12 10.37 1.58
C TRP A 39 -10.64 9.99 1.68
N ASP A 40 -10.28 8.72 1.46
CA ASP A 40 -8.92 8.24 1.71
C ASP A 40 -8.54 7.01 0.87
N ILE A 41 -7.25 6.90 0.54
CA ILE A 41 -6.70 5.77 -0.20
C ILE A 41 -5.99 4.86 0.80
N ASP A 42 -6.53 3.66 0.98
CA ASP A 42 -5.92 2.60 1.80
C ASP A 42 -5.02 1.73 0.93
N VAL A 43 -3.83 1.44 1.44
CA VAL A 43 -2.78 0.73 0.71
C VAL A 43 -2.15 -0.34 1.59
N VAL A 44 -1.92 -1.52 1.03
CA VAL A 44 -1.26 -2.64 1.70
C VAL A 44 -0.26 -3.32 0.78
N GLY A 45 0.86 -3.77 1.31
CA GLY A 45 1.83 -4.56 0.56
C GLY A 45 1.23 -5.89 0.09
N LYS A 46 1.59 -6.33 -1.12
CA LYS A 46 1.09 -7.62 -1.65
C LYS A 46 1.58 -8.85 -0.87
N ASN A 47 2.61 -8.69 -0.05
CA ASN A 47 3.11 -9.72 0.85
C ASN A 47 3.75 -9.05 2.06
N ARG A 48 4.04 -9.86 3.10
CA ARG A 48 4.63 -9.38 4.36
C ARG A 48 5.95 -8.63 4.18
N PHE A 49 6.77 -9.03 3.20
CA PHE A 49 8.06 -8.40 2.95
C PHE A 49 7.89 -7.01 2.31
N LEU A 50 6.99 -6.87 1.34
CA LEU A 50 6.67 -5.60 0.72
C LEU A 50 6.01 -4.64 1.70
N ASP A 51 5.17 -5.17 2.59
CA ASP A 51 4.54 -4.41 3.66
C ASP A 51 5.58 -3.89 4.67
N LEU A 52 6.56 -4.73 5.04
CA LEU A 52 7.71 -4.29 5.85
C LEU A 52 8.49 -3.16 5.17
N ILE A 53 8.77 -3.32 3.87
CA ILE A 53 9.48 -2.30 3.10
C ILE A 53 8.65 -1.02 3.09
N LEU A 54 7.34 -1.10 2.84
CA LEU A 54 6.47 0.06 2.83
C LEU A 54 6.53 0.81 4.16
N ASP A 55 6.46 0.09 5.28
CA ASP A 55 6.56 0.65 6.63
C ASP A 55 7.89 1.38 6.85
N VAL A 56 9.01 0.76 6.47
CA VAL A 56 10.35 1.35 6.57
C VAL A 56 10.44 2.62 5.72
N PHE A 57 9.94 2.61 4.49
CA PHE A 57 9.99 3.77 3.60
C PHE A 57 9.10 4.91 4.12
N ILE A 58 7.88 4.62 4.57
CA ILE A 58 6.99 5.60 5.19
C ILE A 58 7.61 6.18 6.46
N PHE A 59 8.25 5.34 7.28
CA PHE A 59 8.92 5.77 8.49
C PHE A 59 10.10 6.71 8.20
N VAL A 60 10.93 6.35 7.22
CA VAL A 60 12.03 7.21 6.74
C VAL A 60 11.48 8.52 6.19
N ASP A 61 10.47 8.48 5.33
CA ASP A 61 9.85 9.66 4.72
C ASP A 61 9.29 10.63 5.78
N ASN A 62 8.64 10.10 6.82
CA ASN A 62 8.18 10.87 7.97
C ASN A 62 9.34 11.51 8.76
N ILE A 63 10.44 10.79 8.99
CA ILE A 63 11.63 11.33 9.67
C ILE A 63 12.25 12.48 8.89
N PHE A 64 12.33 12.35 7.56
CA PHE A 64 12.94 13.36 6.70
C PHE A 64 11.98 14.51 6.31
N SER A 65 10.71 14.47 6.75
CA SER A 65 9.67 15.45 6.39
C SER A 65 9.61 15.72 4.87
N MET A 66 9.86 14.67 4.08
CA MET A 66 9.81 14.72 2.60
C MET A 66 8.36 14.56 2.09
N THR A 67 7.36 15.07 2.80
CA THR A 67 5.96 14.76 2.49
C THR A 67 5.31 15.81 1.58
N ASP A 68 5.71 15.81 0.31
CA ASP A 68 4.88 16.30 -0.81
C ASP A 68 4.16 15.09 -1.45
N GLY A 69 3.34 14.40 -0.65
CA GLY A 69 2.49 13.30 -1.12
C GLY A 69 3.23 11.98 -1.43
N PHE A 70 2.63 10.88 -0.99
CA PHE A 70 3.09 9.54 -1.36
C PHE A 70 2.92 9.34 -2.87
N CYS A 71 4.00 9.00 -3.59
CA CYS A 71 3.92 8.60 -5.00
C CYS A 71 3.27 7.22 -5.11
N VAL A 72 1.94 7.21 -5.22
CA VAL A 72 1.13 6.03 -5.50
C VAL A 72 0.75 6.03 -6.98
N TRP A 73 1.21 5.02 -7.70
CA TRP A 73 0.73 4.71 -9.04
C TRP A 73 -0.35 3.64 -8.94
N GLU A 74 -1.54 3.96 -9.45
CA GLU A 74 -2.63 3.00 -9.58
C GLU A 74 -2.52 2.29 -10.93
N GLY A 75 -2.54 0.96 -10.88
CA GLY A 75 -2.57 0.08 -12.03
C GLY A 75 -3.94 -0.56 -12.22
N ASP A 76 -3.97 -1.68 -12.92
CA ASP A 76 -5.22 -2.37 -13.28
C ASP A 76 -6.03 -2.84 -12.06
N GLU A 77 -7.35 -2.92 -12.25
CA GLU A 77 -8.28 -3.55 -11.32
C GLU A 77 -7.87 -4.99 -10.97
N LEU A 78 -8.14 -5.36 -9.72
CA LEU A 78 -7.89 -6.70 -9.18
C LEU A 78 -8.82 -7.74 -9.82
#